data_AF-A0A2H0BC67-F1
#
_entry.id   AF-A0A2H0BC67-F1
#
_cell.length_a   1.000
_cell.length_b   1.000
_cell.length_c   1.000
_cell.angle_alpha   90.00
_cell.angle_beta   90.00
_cell.angle_gamma   90.00
#
_symmetry.space_group_name_H-M   'P 1'
#
loop_
_entity.id
_entity.type
_entity.pdbx_description
1 polymer ?
#
loop_
_entity_poly.entity_id
_entity_poly.type
_entity_poly.pdbx_seq_one_letter_code
_entity_poly.pdbx_strand_id
1 'polypeptide(L)'
;MIYQITKFNKKIYIMKRYFFVIFISFISAFSYSQDTVVNYYKNKKKASEGVILKGAEYGRWKYYSQNGKLIQETDFVNGFAHGKIIYYYPNGKKQNEGEWKYGLQRGEYDEWFESGQLKVKGFYKLGSKDSIWTYWYEAGQKKKEVFYANNNDYKLQNFWSFDSKLMVDKGNGIYEDKYSNGKSKVNGEYKNGKETGEWNYWYENGQKQSSGNYTNGVRTGKWLSWFNDGVLQSELNYENGKNITYYHNSQKEMEGTLKDSLKEGLWIFYYESGQKKMEGGFKADLRTGIHTKWYENSNKESEITFDTGKKNGSAKWYLENGKPYIDGNFANDIQEGKWTYWRTDGVKGNEGNYSNGKMNGMWTYWYGNGKTWKEINFNDGLKNGKVIFYYENGNKEHEGDMENGLETGYWNMWYENGNKKMEGNFVNGIMDGLWKGYHENAQKKYEITYKDSIQDGKVTYWFPNGNLLSEETFINNIHQGAYKTWYSNGKTNTTGNYKNDEKIGEWLYYSEQGQLLRQESYKNGRADGKWLTYYPQGPIESEINYKNGLKDGKTIYYESNGKIIFEAVFQFNKLVKVISGTNPEEKSPANKE
;
A
#
# COMPACT_ATOMS: atom_id res chain seq x y z
N MET A 1 1.60 -17.98 -17.51
CA MET A 1 2.93 -17.34 -17.51
C MET A 1 2.84 -16.14 -18.45
N ILE A 2 3.15 -14.92 -17.95
CA ILE A 2 2.99 -13.58 -18.57
C ILE A 2 1.52 -13.11 -18.57
N TYR A 3 0.97 -12.20 -17.74
CA TYR A 3 1.38 -11.05 -16.90
C TYR A 3 1.97 -9.83 -17.64
N GLN A 4 1.38 -8.65 -17.36
CA GLN A 4 1.64 -7.28 -17.88
C GLN A 4 1.06 -7.03 -19.29
N ILE A 5 0.29 -5.98 -19.61
CA ILE A 5 0.37 -4.56 -19.22
C ILE A 5 -1.04 -3.93 -19.29
N THR A 6 -1.42 -3.17 -18.27
CA THR A 6 -2.49 -2.15 -18.32
C THR A 6 -1.88 -0.75 -18.27
N LYS A 7 -2.64 0.22 -18.81
CA LYS A 7 -2.53 1.70 -18.70
C LYS A 7 -1.47 2.40 -19.57
N PHE A 8 -1.91 3.37 -20.38
CA PHE A 8 -1.50 4.78 -20.22
C PHE A 8 -2.45 5.76 -20.95
N ASN A 9 -3.20 6.52 -20.12
CA ASN A 9 -3.66 7.92 -20.20
C ASN A 9 -4.22 8.58 -21.48
N LYS A 10 -5.48 9.02 -21.33
CA LYS A 10 -6.08 10.25 -21.89
C LYS A 10 -5.56 11.49 -21.13
N LYS A 11 -5.08 12.53 -21.84
CA LYS A 11 -5.29 13.98 -21.57
C LYS A 11 -4.72 14.79 -22.77
N ILE A 12 -5.58 15.40 -23.61
CA ILE A 12 -5.95 16.84 -23.65
C ILE A 12 -4.79 17.76 -24.12
N TYR A 13 -4.93 18.45 -25.27
CA TYR A 13 -5.06 19.92 -25.33
C TYR A 13 -5.51 20.45 -26.71
N ILE A 14 -6.25 21.55 -26.60
CA ILE A 14 -7.01 22.36 -27.56
C ILE A 14 -6.09 23.34 -28.32
N MET A 15 -6.34 23.62 -29.62
CA MET A 15 -6.35 25.01 -30.10
C MET A 15 -7.11 25.19 -31.42
N LYS A 16 -7.83 26.32 -31.48
CA LYS A 16 -8.81 26.75 -32.47
C LYS A 16 -8.19 27.86 -33.35
N ARG A 17 -8.72 28.03 -34.57
CA ARG A 17 -8.95 29.28 -35.34
C ARG A 17 -7.85 29.88 -36.26
N TYR A 18 -8.17 29.86 -37.57
CA TYR A 18 -8.43 31.00 -38.49
C TYR A 18 -7.35 31.71 -39.35
N PHE A 19 -7.74 31.90 -40.64
CA PHE A 19 -7.55 33.02 -41.61
C PHE A 19 -6.41 33.03 -42.68
N PHE A 20 -6.82 32.77 -43.94
CA PHE A 20 -6.78 33.57 -45.20
C PHE A 20 -5.50 34.30 -45.75
N VAL A 21 -5.21 34.05 -47.06
CA VAL A 21 -4.65 34.90 -48.17
C VAL A 21 -3.14 35.03 -48.49
N ILE A 22 -2.78 34.43 -49.65
CA ILE A 22 -2.01 34.89 -50.85
C ILE A 22 -0.76 35.80 -50.70
N PHE A 23 0.41 35.36 -51.19
CA PHE A 23 1.16 36.02 -52.29
C PHE A 23 2.26 35.14 -52.94
N ILE A 24 2.07 34.87 -54.23
CA ILE A 24 2.96 34.76 -55.42
C ILE A 24 4.47 34.40 -55.28
N SER A 25 4.82 33.33 -56.01
CA SER A 25 6.06 32.98 -56.73
C SER A 25 7.40 32.82 -55.99
N PHE A 26 7.88 31.57 -55.93
CA PHE A 26 9.15 31.18 -56.53
C PHE A 26 9.02 29.75 -57.08
N ILE A 27 9.13 29.62 -58.40
CA ILE A 27 9.38 28.32 -59.04
C ILE A 27 10.82 27.98 -58.70
N SER A 28 11.03 27.07 -57.74
CA SER A 28 12.19 26.21 -57.74
C SER A 28 11.71 24.83 -58.16
N ALA A 29 12.12 24.42 -59.35
CA ALA A 29 12.05 23.03 -59.76
C ALA A 29 12.97 22.22 -58.83
N PHE A 30 12.46 21.82 -57.66
CA PHE A 30 13.03 20.68 -56.97
C PHE A 30 12.65 19.46 -57.81
N SER A 31 13.62 18.95 -58.58
CA SER A 31 13.60 17.55 -58.99
C SER A 31 13.49 16.72 -57.73
N TYR A 32 12.30 16.19 -57.45
CA TYR A 32 12.09 15.31 -56.31
C TYR A 32 12.86 14.01 -56.59
N SER A 33 13.86 13.68 -55.76
CA SER A 33 14.58 12.41 -55.91
C SER A 33 13.63 11.27 -55.57
N GLN A 34 13.52 10.33 -56.51
CA GLN A 34 12.92 9.03 -56.28
C GLN A 34 14.08 8.08 -56.02
N ASP A 35 14.26 7.68 -54.77
CA ASP A 35 15.39 6.85 -54.37
C ASP A 35 14.96 5.39 -54.29
N THR A 36 15.62 4.54 -55.08
CA THR A 36 15.48 3.09 -54.95
C THR A 36 16.29 2.63 -53.73
N VAL A 37 15.63 2.01 -52.77
CA VAL A 37 16.22 1.55 -51.51
C VAL A 37 16.25 0.04 -51.50
N VAL A 38 17.40 -0.54 -51.12
CA VAL A 38 17.57 -1.96 -50.85
C VAL A 38 18.15 -2.14 -49.45
N ASN A 39 17.40 -2.80 -48.57
CA ASN A 39 17.84 -3.14 -47.23
C ASN A 39 18.36 -4.58 -47.20
N TYR A 40 19.34 -4.85 -46.35
CA TYR A 40 19.97 -6.17 -46.23
C TYR A 40 19.90 -6.69 -44.80
N TYR A 41 19.75 -8.00 -44.66
CA TYR A 41 19.97 -8.69 -43.40
C TYR A 41 21.47 -8.72 -43.05
N LYS A 42 21.79 -9.04 -41.78
CA LYS A 42 23.18 -9.22 -41.31
C LYS A 42 23.98 -10.21 -42.16
N ASN A 43 23.31 -11.21 -42.74
CA ASN A 43 23.91 -12.21 -43.63
C ASN A 43 24.12 -11.72 -45.08
N LYS A 44 23.97 -10.41 -45.33
CA LYS A 44 24.12 -9.74 -46.63
C LYS A 44 23.11 -10.17 -47.71
N LYS A 45 22.08 -10.96 -47.37
CA LYS A 45 20.94 -11.21 -48.27
C LYS A 45 19.96 -10.04 -48.19
N LYS A 46 19.28 -9.73 -49.31
CA LYS A 46 18.25 -8.68 -49.36
C LYS A 46 17.16 -8.98 -48.32
N ALA A 47 16.76 -7.96 -47.57
CA ALA A 47 15.67 -7.98 -46.61
C ALA A 47 14.42 -7.30 -47.19
N SER A 48 14.61 -6.15 -47.85
CA SER A 48 13.55 -5.49 -48.60
C SER A 48 14.12 -4.64 -49.73
N GLU A 49 13.31 -4.39 -50.76
CA GLU A 49 13.62 -3.43 -51.81
C GLU A 49 12.36 -2.67 -52.23
N GLY A 50 12.51 -1.40 -52.58
CA GLY A 50 11.41 -0.55 -53.00
C GLY A 50 11.87 0.87 -53.28
N VAL A 51 10.91 1.78 -53.36
CA VAL A 51 11.15 3.20 -53.63
C VAL A 51 10.72 4.04 -52.44
N ILE A 52 11.55 5.03 -52.06
CA ILE A 52 11.18 6.09 -51.12
C ILE A 52 10.94 7.37 -51.93
N LEU A 53 9.79 8.00 -51.69
CA LEU A 53 9.44 9.31 -52.25
C LEU A 53 9.09 10.25 -51.10
N LYS A 54 9.78 11.40 -51.01
CA LYS A 54 9.61 12.39 -49.92
C LYS A 54 9.76 11.79 -48.51
N GLY A 55 10.69 10.85 -48.35
CA GLY A 55 10.99 10.23 -47.05
C GLY A 55 10.03 9.13 -46.59
N ALA A 56 9.05 8.75 -47.41
CA ALA A 56 8.12 7.66 -47.10
C ALA A 56 8.08 6.60 -48.20
N GLU A 57 7.70 5.36 -47.87
CA GLU A 57 7.56 4.29 -48.87
C GLU A 57 6.54 4.67 -49.96
N TYR A 58 6.91 4.42 -51.20
CA TYR A 58 6.09 4.69 -52.38
C TYR A 58 6.25 3.58 -53.42
N GLY A 59 5.17 3.21 -54.09
CA GLY A 59 5.17 2.14 -55.08
C GLY A 59 5.32 0.74 -54.47
N ARG A 60 5.70 -0.23 -55.29
CA ARG A 60 5.77 -1.64 -54.89
C ARG A 60 7.05 -1.94 -54.10
N TRP A 61 6.87 -2.41 -52.89
CA TRP A 61 7.92 -2.93 -52.01
C TRP A 61 7.89 -4.44 -51.97
N LYS A 62 9.08 -5.06 -51.97
CA LYS A 62 9.26 -6.50 -51.82
C LYS A 62 10.03 -6.79 -50.54
N TYR A 63 9.60 -7.81 -49.81
CA TYR A 63 10.25 -8.26 -48.58
C TYR A 63 10.62 -9.73 -48.71
N TYR A 64 11.82 -10.07 -48.23
CA TYR A 64 12.41 -11.39 -48.36
C TYR A 64 12.65 -12.00 -46.99
N SER A 65 12.55 -13.32 -46.86
CA SER A 65 13.01 -14.05 -45.69
C SER A 65 14.54 -13.98 -45.53
N GLN A 66 15.06 -14.32 -44.35
CA GLN A 66 16.51 -14.42 -44.12
C GLN A 66 17.23 -15.40 -45.07
N ASN A 67 16.49 -16.36 -45.65
CA ASN A 67 17.02 -17.31 -46.62
C ASN A 67 17.02 -16.77 -48.07
N GLY A 68 16.44 -15.59 -48.30
CA GLY A 68 16.41 -14.91 -49.60
C GLY A 68 15.15 -15.18 -50.44
N LYS A 69 14.16 -15.90 -49.90
CA LYS A 69 12.88 -16.14 -50.60
C LYS A 69 11.92 -14.95 -50.39
N LEU A 70 11.23 -14.52 -51.43
CA LEU A 70 10.18 -13.50 -51.35
C LEU A 70 9.05 -13.98 -50.42
N ILE A 71 8.67 -13.17 -49.44
CA ILE A 71 7.61 -13.49 -48.46
C ILE A 71 6.44 -12.50 -48.50
N GLN A 72 6.68 -11.29 -49.00
CA GLN A 72 5.63 -10.27 -49.07
C GLN A 72 5.93 -9.27 -50.20
N GLU A 73 4.87 -8.83 -50.87
CA GLU A 73 4.86 -7.64 -51.72
C GLU A 73 3.78 -6.69 -51.24
N THR A 74 4.08 -5.39 -51.14
CA THR A 74 3.15 -4.36 -50.66
C THR A 74 3.27 -3.12 -51.52
N ASP A 75 2.17 -2.62 -52.04
CA ASP A 75 2.12 -1.31 -52.67
C ASP A 75 1.92 -0.22 -51.59
N PHE A 76 2.73 0.85 -51.61
CA PHE A 76 2.66 1.98 -50.67
C PHE A 76 2.38 3.31 -51.38
N VAL A 77 1.68 4.21 -50.70
CA VAL A 77 1.57 5.64 -51.03
C VAL A 77 1.77 6.44 -49.75
N ASN A 78 2.83 7.25 -49.71
CA ASN A 78 3.22 8.06 -48.55
C ASN A 78 3.36 7.24 -47.24
N GLY A 79 3.96 6.05 -47.32
CA GLY A 79 4.19 5.17 -46.17
C GLY A 79 2.96 4.38 -45.69
N PHE A 80 1.78 4.62 -46.27
CA PHE A 80 0.58 3.83 -46.01
C PHE A 80 0.40 2.77 -47.08
N ALA A 81 0.08 1.53 -46.66
CA ALA A 81 -0.29 0.48 -47.60
C ALA A 81 -1.47 0.94 -48.48
N HIS A 82 -1.26 0.91 -49.78
CA HIS A 82 -2.16 1.46 -50.79
C HIS A 82 -1.97 0.71 -52.10
N GLY A 83 -2.91 -0.18 -52.43
CA GLY A 83 -2.81 -1.13 -53.52
C GLY A 83 -2.84 -2.57 -53.00
N LYS A 84 -2.16 -3.49 -53.68
CA LYS A 84 -2.18 -4.90 -53.32
C LYS A 84 -1.13 -5.22 -52.26
N ILE A 85 -1.50 -6.05 -51.29
CA ILE A 85 -0.55 -6.77 -50.44
C ILE A 85 -0.67 -8.25 -50.78
N ILE A 86 0.46 -8.90 -51.00
CA ILE A 86 0.56 -10.33 -51.32
C ILE A 86 1.52 -10.97 -50.34
N TYR A 87 1.12 -12.07 -49.72
CA TYR A 87 1.99 -12.91 -48.89
C TYR A 87 2.27 -14.23 -49.59
N TYR A 88 3.45 -14.80 -49.34
CA TYR A 88 3.92 -16.03 -49.96
C TYR A 88 4.27 -17.10 -48.93
N TYR A 89 3.96 -18.35 -49.26
CA TYR A 89 4.46 -19.51 -48.54
C TYR A 89 5.98 -19.69 -48.75
N PRO A 90 6.67 -20.43 -47.86
CA PRO A 90 8.09 -20.75 -48.04
C PRO A 90 8.41 -21.47 -49.35
N ASN A 91 7.42 -22.10 -49.98
CA ASN A 91 7.56 -22.76 -51.29
C ASN A 91 7.43 -21.78 -52.49
N GLY A 92 7.16 -20.49 -52.25
CA GLY A 92 7.05 -19.46 -53.28
C GLY A 92 5.65 -19.31 -53.90
N LYS A 93 4.67 -20.15 -53.52
CA LYS A 93 3.26 -19.96 -53.91
C LYS A 93 2.63 -18.84 -53.07
N LYS A 94 1.63 -18.15 -53.63
CA LYS A 94 0.85 -17.16 -52.88
C LYS A 94 0.12 -17.83 -51.72
N GLN A 95 0.18 -17.20 -50.55
CA GLN A 95 -0.57 -17.58 -49.36
C GLN A 95 -1.89 -16.82 -49.30
N ASN A 96 -1.83 -15.50 -49.42
CA ASN A 96 -3.01 -14.65 -49.55
C ASN A 96 -2.65 -13.36 -50.28
N GLU A 97 -3.67 -12.72 -50.84
CA GLU A 97 -3.58 -11.36 -51.34
C GLU A 97 -4.83 -10.58 -51.00
N GLY A 98 -4.70 -9.26 -50.89
CA GLY A 98 -5.84 -8.38 -50.79
C GLY A 98 -5.50 -6.95 -51.18
N GLU A 99 -6.49 -6.08 -51.10
CA GLU A 99 -6.36 -4.67 -51.42
C GLU A 99 -6.43 -3.77 -50.17
N TRP A 100 -5.66 -2.69 -50.20
CA TRP A 100 -5.57 -1.68 -49.15
C TRP A 100 -5.68 -0.29 -49.75
N LYS A 101 -6.26 0.65 -49.02
CA LYS A 101 -6.15 2.08 -49.32
C LYS A 101 -5.89 2.84 -48.05
N TYR A 102 -4.74 3.52 -48.01
CA TYR A 102 -4.30 4.31 -46.87
C TYR A 102 -4.31 3.51 -45.56
N GLY A 103 -3.79 2.28 -45.60
CA GLY A 103 -3.66 1.39 -44.44
C GLY A 103 -4.92 0.59 -44.08
N LEU A 104 -6.08 0.88 -44.67
CA LEU A 104 -7.32 0.14 -44.41
C LEU A 104 -7.55 -0.91 -45.50
N GLN A 105 -7.78 -2.16 -45.07
CA GLN A 105 -8.09 -3.26 -45.98
C GLN A 105 -9.46 -3.03 -46.62
N ARG A 106 -9.53 -3.18 -47.94
CA ARG A 106 -10.74 -3.00 -48.73
C ARG A 106 -10.60 -3.77 -50.04
N GLY A 107 -11.69 -4.10 -50.73
CA GLY A 107 -11.54 -4.78 -52.02
C GLY A 107 -11.51 -6.30 -51.87
N GLU A 108 -11.11 -6.97 -52.94
CA GLU A 108 -11.03 -8.43 -52.98
C GLU A 108 -9.95 -8.96 -52.02
N TYR A 109 -10.20 -10.14 -51.46
CA TYR A 109 -9.23 -10.90 -50.69
C TYR A 109 -9.31 -12.37 -51.10
N ASP A 110 -8.17 -12.94 -51.46
CA ASP A 110 -8.02 -14.35 -51.81
C ASP A 110 -6.98 -14.98 -50.87
N GLU A 111 -7.24 -16.19 -50.39
CA GLU A 111 -6.29 -17.01 -49.62
C GLU A 111 -6.23 -18.39 -50.26
N TRP A 112 -5.04 -18.99 -50.31
CA TRP A 112 -4.80 -20.31 -50.87
C TRP A 112 -4.26 -21.26 -49.82
N PHE A 113 -4.49 -22.55 -50.00
CA PHE A 113 -3.76 -23.61 -49.31
C PHE A 113 -2.31 -23.65 -49.80
N GLU A 114 -1.42 -24.31 -49.07
CA GLU A 114 -0.03 -24.49 -49.50
C GLU A 114 0.08 -25.31 -50.81
N SER A 115 -0.93 -26.14 -51.09
CA SER A 115 -1.12 -26.81 -52.38
C SER A 115 -1.29 -25.84 -53.56
N GLY A 116 -1.72 -24.60 -53.31
CA GLY A 116 -2.05 -23.58 -54.31
C GLY A 116 -3.53 -23.55 -54.69
N GLN A 117 -4.35 -24.42 -54.11
CA GLN A 117 -5.80 -24.36 -54.29
C GLN A 117 -6.41 -23.22 -53.48
N LEU A 118 -7.46 -22.59 -54.00
CA LEU A 118 -8.15 -21.51 -53.30
C LEU A 118 -8.76 -22.04 -51.99
N LYS A 119 -8.56 -21.33 -50.89
CA LYS A 119 -8.99 -21.67 -49.54
C LYS A 119 -10.11 -20.75 -49.08
N VAL A 120 -9.97 -19.45 -49.35
CA VAL A 120 -11.01 -18.45 -49.09
C VAL A 120 -10.96 -17.36 -50.13
N LYS A 121 -12.11 -16.73 -50.37
CA LYS A 121 -12.26 -15.58 -51.25
C LYS A 121 -13.40 -14.74 -50.74
N GLY A 122 -13.23 -13.43 -50.76
CA GLY A 122 -14.29 -12.52 -50.36
C GLY A 122 -13.90 -11.07 -50.57
N PHE A 123 -14.63 -10.19 -49.89
CA PHE A 123 -14.46 -8.75 -50.00
C PHE A 123 -14.34 -8.13 -48.61
N TYR A 124 -13.41 -7.18 -48.48
CA TYR A 124 -13.32 -6.31 -47.32
C TYR A 124 -13.89 -4.93 -47.64
N LYS A 125 -14.61 -4.35 -46.67
CA LYS A 125 -15.03 -2.96 -46.70
C LYS A 125 -14.60 -2.29 -45.40
N LEU A 126 -13.69 -1.33 -45.50
CA LEU A 126 -13.17 -0.56 -44.35
C LEU A 126 -12.63 -1.45 -43.21
N GLY A 127 -11.93 -2.53 -43.55
CA GLY A 127 -11.33 -3.46 -42.59
C GLY A 127 -12.24 -4.59 -42.09
N SER A 128 -13.53 -4.58 -42.42
CA SER A 128 -14.49 -5.64 -42.05
C SER A 128 -14.83 -6.52 -43.24
N LYS A 129 -15.09 -7.81 -42.99
CA LYS A 129 -15.65 -8.71 -44.01
C LYS A 129 -17.00 -8.17 -44.45
N ASP A 130 -17.21 -8.13 -45.76
CA ASP A 130 -18.43 -7.64 -46.37
C ASP A 130 -18.81 -8.55 -47.54
N SER A 131 -20.11 -8.63 -47.83
CA SER A 131 -20.65 -9.43 -48.92
C SER A 131 -20.40 -10.94 -48.75
N ILE A 132 -20.38 -11.72 -49.84
CA ILE A 132 -20.25 -13.17 -49.79
C ILE A 132 -18.78 -13.57 -49.67
N TRP A 133 -18.49 -14.39 -48.67
CA TRP A 133 -17.22 -15.05 -48.46
C TRP A 133 -17.35 -16.53 -48.76
N THR A 134 -16.61 -17.00 -49.75
CA THR A 134 -16.58 -18.40 -50.18
C THR A 134 -15.36 -19.09 -49.58
N TYR A 135 -15.57 -20.32 -49.13
CA TYR A 135 -14.57 -21.18 -48.51
C TYR A 135 -14.53 -22.50 -49.28
N TRP A 136 -13.36 -23.09 -49.39
CA TRP A 136 -13.14 -24.35 -50.11
C TRP A 136 -12.48 -25.39 -49.22
N TYR A 137 -12.71 -26.66 -49.55
CA TYR A 137 -11.88 -27.76 -49.07
C TYR A 137 -10.53 -27.75 -49.82
N GLU A 138 -9.49 -28.35 -49.22
CA GLU A 138 -8.17 -28.49 -49.87
C GLU A 138 -8.19 -29.42 -51.10
N ALA A 139 -9.31 -30.09 -51.36
CA ALA A 139 -9.56 -30.81 -52.61
C ALA A 139 -10.16 -29.92 -53.72
N GLY A 140 -10.48 -28.65 -53.43
CA GLY A 140 -10.88 -27.63 -54.41
C GLY A 140 -12.39 -27.47 -54.55
N GLN A 141 -13.15 -28.33 -53.87
CA GLN A 141 -14.60 -28.26 -53.81
C GLN A 141 -15.04 -27.12 -52.89
N LYS A 142 -16.13 -26.42 -53.22
CA LYS A 142 -16.70 -25.41 -52.31
C LYS A 142 -17.10 -26.09 -51.00
N LYS A 143 -16.81 -25.44 -49.88
CA LYS A 143 -17.19 -25.85 -48.52
C LYS A 143 -18.37 -25.05 -48.01
N LYS A 144 -18.29 -23.71 -48.07
CA LYS A 144 -19.38 -22.84 -47.64
C LYS A 144 -19.31 -21.45 -48.23
N GLU A 145 -20.43 -20.77 -48.21
CA GLU A 145 -20.58 -19.35 -48.52
C GLU A 145 -21.26 -18.65 -47.35
N VAL A 146 -20.65 -17.60 -46.84
CA VAL A 146 -21.16 -16.81 -45.71
C VAL A 146 -21.33 -15.38 -46.17
N PHE A 147 -22.52 -14.84 -46.01
CA PHE A 147 -22.79 -13.43 -46.24
C PHE A 147 -22.44 -12.65 -44.97
N TYR A 148 -21.60 -11.63 -45.10
CA TYR A 148 -21.26 -10.68 -44.04
C TYR A 148 -21.85 -9.30 -44.37
N ALA A 149 -22.44 -8.66 -43.37
CA ALA A 149 -23.00 -7.32 -43.47
C ALA A 149 -22.33 -6.37 -42.46
N ASN A 150 -22.64 -5.08 -42.57
CA ASN A 150 -22.20 -4.06 -41.62
C ASN A 150 -22.57 -4.47 -40.16
N ASN A 151 -21.73 -4.12 -39.20
CA ASN A 151 -21.84 -4.46 -37.76
C ASN A 151 -21.50 -5.91 -37.38
N ASN A 152 -20.69 -6.63 -38.19
CA ASN A 152 -20.30 -8.02 -37.95
C ASN A 152 -21.47 -9.03 -37.94
N ASP A 153 -22.63 -8.68 -38.50
CA ASP A 153 -23.69 -9.68 -38.72
C ASP A 153 -23.29 -10.62 -39.86
N TYR A 154 -23.59 -11.90 -39.69
CA TYR A 154 -23.26 -12.94 -40.66
C TYR A 154 -24.44 -13.89 -40.87
N LYS A 155 -24.58 -14.40 -42.08
CA LYS A 155 -25.56 -15.43 -42.45
C LYS A 155 -24.91 -16.50 -43.29
N LEU A 156 -25.02 -17.76 -42.88
CA LEU A 156 -24.65 -18.86 -43.77
C LEU A 156 -25.58 -18.83 -44.98
N GLN A 157 -25.02 -18.80 -46.18
CA GLN A 157 -25.79 -18.90 -47.43
C GLN A 157 -25.82 -20.34 -47.89
N ASN A 158 -24.65 -20.93 -48.10
CA ASN A 158 -24.56 -22.29 -48.63
C ASN A 158 -23.52 -23.10 -47.86
N PHE A 159 -23.77 -24.39 -47.71
CA PHE A 159 -22.79 -25.35 -47.19
C PHE A 159 -22.85 -26.64 -48.00
N TRP A 160 -21.69 -27.11 -48.41
CA TRP A 160 -21.52 -28.38 -49.11
C TRP A 160 -20.65 -29.31 -48.24
N SER A 161 -21.02 -30.58 -48.17
CA SER A 161 -20.17 -31.60 -47.56
C SER A 161 -18.97 -31.96 -48.45
N PHE A 162 -18.03 -32.73 -47.90
CA PHE A 162 -16.79 -33.11 -48.59
C PHE A 162 -17.01 -34.00 -49.84
N ASP A 163 -18.18 -34.59 -50.01
CA ASP A 163 -18.61 -35.30 -51.21
C ASP A 163 -19.38 -34.39 -52.19
N SER A 164 -19.28 -33.06 -52.02
CA SER A 164 -19.92 -32.03 -52.84
C SER A 164 -21.45 -32.02 -52.82
N LYS A 165 -22.11 -32.69 -51.87
CA LYS A 165 -23.56 -32.59 -51.68
C LYS A 165 -23.92 -31.24 -51.04
N LEU A 166 -24.85 -30.49 -51.64
CA LEU A 166 -25.38 -29.25 -51.07
C LEU A 166 -26.29 -29.59 -49.90
N MET A 167 -25.91 -29.16 -48.70
CA MET A 167 -26.53 -29.53 -47.43
C MET A 167 -27.33 -28.37 -46.81
N VAL A 168 -26.85 -27.13 -46.99
CA VAL A 168 -27.58 -25.89 -46.69
C VAL A 168 -27.68 -25.07 -47.97
N ASP A 169 -28.89 -24.70 -48.37
CA ASP A 169 -29.19 -23.85 -49.54
C ASP A 169 -29.88 -22.56 -49.10
N LYS A 170 -29.33 -21.41 -49.51
CA LYS A 170 -29.84 -20.06 -49.17
C LYS A 170 -30.16 -19.88 -47.67
N GLY A 171 -29.31 -20.47 -46.83
CA GLY A 171 -29.36 -20.40 -45.38
C GLY A 171 -30.37 -21.34 -44.72
N ASN A 172 -30.93 -22.29 -45.46
CA ASN A 172 -31.86 -23.28 -44.92
C ASN A 172 -31.35 -24.70 -45.20
N GLY A 173 -31.36 -25.55 -44.18
CA GLY A 173 -31.00 -26.96 -44.32
C GLY A 173 -30.18 -27.51 -43.17
N ILE A 174 -29.81 -28.78 -43.29
CA ILE A 174 -29.02 -29.49 -42.28
C ILE A 174 -27.53 -29.23 -42.54
N TYR A 175 -26.83 -28.76 -41.53
CA TYR A 175 -25.38 -28.65 -41.53
C TYR A 175 -24.79 -29.91 -40.89
N GLU A 176 -23.90 -30.61 -41.59
CA GLU A 176 -23.15 -31.75 -41.05
C GLU A 176 -21.71 -31.69 -41.58
N ASP A 177 -20.75 -31.40 -40.70
CA ASP A 177 -19.32 -31.42 -41.03
C ASP A 177 -18.66 -32.60 -40.31
N LYS A 178 -17.63 -33.17 -40.95
CA LYS A 178 -16.90 -34.35 -40.46
C LYS A 178 -15.42 -34.03 -40.34
N TYR A 179 -14.74 -34.74 -39.45
CA TYR A 179 -13.28 -34.75 -39.39
C TYR A 179 -12.68 -35.46 -40.61
N SER A 180 -11.38 -35.28 -40.84
CA SER A 180 -10.64 -35.98 -41.91
C SER A 180 -10.72 -37.51 -41.78
N ASN A 181 -10.89 -38.02 -40.56
CA ASN A 181 -11.09 -39.44 -40.28
C ASN A 181 -12.54 -39.94 -40.53
N GLY A 182 -13.43 -39.08 -41.03
CA GLY A 182 -14.82 -39.39 -41.36
C GLY A 182 -15.80 -39.36 -40.19
N LYS A 183 -15.34 -39.17 -38.94
CA LYS A 183 -16.24 -39.04 -37.78
C LYS A 183 -16.95 -37.69 -37.79
N SER A 184 -18.18 -37.66 -37.29
CA SER A 184 -18.96 -36.42 -37.13
C SER A 184 -18.19 -35.41 -36.30
N LYS A 185 -18.19 -34.15 -36.74
CA LYS A 185 -17.58 -33.02 -36.03
C LYS A 185 -18.64 -32.11 -35.45
N VAL A 186 -19.67 -31.83 -36.23
CA VAL A 186 -20.79 -30.99 -35.83
C VAL A 186 -22.00 -31.30 -36.70
N ASN A 187 -23.19 -31.22 -36.12
CA ASN A 187 -24.42 -31.17 -36.89
C ASN A 187 -25.46 -30.25 -36.24
N GLY A 188 -26.40 -29.79 -37.06
CA GLY A 188 -27.52 -28.96 -36.64
C GLY A 188 -28.26 -28.40 -37.84
N GLU A 189 -29.24 -27.54 -37.59
CA GLU A 189 -30.05 -26.92 -38.63
C GLU A 189 -29.75 -25.42 -38.75
N TYR A 190 -29.71 -24.93 -39.99
CA TYR A 190 -29.80 -23.50 -40.28
C TYR A 190 -31.17 -23.15 -40.82
N LYS A 191 -31.69 -22.00 -40.38
CA LYS A 191 -32.86 -21.35 -40.94
C LYS A 191 -32.57 -19.87 -41.16
N ASN A 192 -32.83 -19.37 -42.36
CA ASN A 192 -32.51 -18.00 -42.77
C ASN A 192 -31.04 -17.58 -42.51
N GLY A 193 -30.13 -18.55 -42.57
CA GLY A 193 -28.70 -18.36 -42.40
C GLY A 193 -28.23 -18.26 -40.95
N LYS A 194 -29.12 -18.54 -39.98
CA LYS A 194 -28.82 -18.60 -38.54
C LYS A 194 -29.08 -20.00 -37.99
N GLU A 195 -28.30 -20.39 -37.00
CA GLU A 195 -28.42 -21.66 -36.29
C GLU A 195 -29.80 -21.74 -35.60
N THR A 196 -30.49 -22.86 -35.78
CA THR A 196 -31.79 -23.15 -35.16
C THR A 196 -31.87 -24.60 -34.72
N GLY A 197 -32.71 -24.90 -33.72
CA GLY A 197 -32.94 -26.26 -33.26
C GLY A 197 -31.75 -26.87 -32.53
N GLU A 198 -31.69 -28.18 -32.45
CA GLU A 198 -30.64 -28.91 -31.73
C GLU A 198 -29.33 -28.93 -32.53
N TRP A 199 -28.24 -28.65 -31.83
CA TRP A 199 -26.88 -28.66 -32.36
C TRP A 199 -26.01 -29.58 -31.51
N ASN A 200 -25.27 -30.45 -32.19
CA ASN A 200 -24.38 -31.42 -31.58
C ASN A 200 -22.95 -31.20 -32.07
N TYR A 201 -21.98 -31.39 -31.18
CA TYR A 201 -20.56 -31.26 -31.45
C TYR A 201 -19.85 -32.48 -30.89
N TRP A 202 -18.80 -32.94 -31.57
CA TRP A 202 -18.02 -34.13 -31.18
C TRP A 202 -16.54 -33.83 -31.22
N TYR A 203 -15.79 -34.53 -30.38
CA TYR A 203 -14.33 -34.61 -30.46
C TYR A 203 -13.90 -35.50 -31.63
N GLU A 204 -12.66 -35.35 -32.08
CA GLU A 204 -12.10 -36.16 -33.17
C GLU A 204 -12.04 -37.68 -32.84
N ASN A 205 -12.04 -38.03 -31.55
CA ASN A 205 -12.15 -39.41 -31.09
C ASN A 205 -13.56 -40.01 -31.26
N GLY A 206 -14.57 -39.19 -31.58
CA GLY A 206 -15.98 -39.58 -31.80
C GLY A 206 -16.88 -39.42 -30.58
N GLN A 207 -16.36 -39.04 -29.43
CA GLN A 207 -17.17 -38.77 -28.24
C GLN A 207 -17.88 -37.42 -28.35
N LYS A 208 -19.07 -37.31 -27.76
CA LYS A 208 -19.87 -36.09 -27.78
C LYS A 208 -19.14 -35.02 -26.96
N GLN A 209 -18.93 -33.85 -27.55
CA GLN A 209 -18.29 -32.71 -26.91
C GLN A 209 -19.33 -31.78 -26.28
N SER A 210 -20.38 -31.44 -27.03
CA SER A 210 -21.48 -30.62 -26.51
C SER A 210 -22.76 -30.75 -27.32
N SER A 211 -23.88 -30.34 -26.71
CA SER A 211 -25.22 -30.42 -27.28
C SER A 211 -26.09 -29.31 -26.73
N GLY A 212 -26.95 -28.71 -27.56
CA GLY A 212 -28.00 -27.83 -27.06
C GLY A 212 -28.73 -27.14 -28.19
N ASN A 213 -29.65 -26.23 -27.85
CA ASN A 213 -30.49 -25.59 -28.86
C ASN A 213 -29.99 -24.20 -29.22
N TYR A 214 -30.15 -23.84 -30.49
CA TYR A 214 -30.06 -22.47 -30.95
C TYR A 214 -31.44 -21.95 -31.35
N THR A 215 -31.67 -20.67 -31.13
CA THR A 215 -32.76 -19.90 -31.71
C THR A 215 -32.17 -18.67 -32.37
N ASN A 216 -32.26 -18.57 -33.70
CA ASN A 216 -31.76 -17.45 -34.49
C ASN A 216 -30.27 -17.11 -34.21
N GLY A 217 -29.43 -18.13 -34.08
CA GLY A 217 -27.99 -17.99 -33.81
C GLY A 217 -27.62 -17.75 -32.35
N VAL A 218 -28.58 -17.69 -31.43
CA VAL A 218 -28.35 -17.54 -29.98
C VAL A 218 -28.61 -18.87 -29.29
N ARG A 219 -27.72 -19.29 -28.38
CA ARG A 219 -27.93 -20.50 -27.57
C ARG A 219 -29.12 -20.31 -26.63
N THR A 220 -30.03 -21.28 -26.62
CA THR A 220 -31.26 -21.24 -25.83
C THR A 220 -31.47 -22.55 -25.08
N GLY A 221 -32.08 -22.48 -23.90
CA GLY A 221 -32.37 -23.65 -23.07
C GLY A 221 -31.12 -24.32 -22.51
N LYS A 222 -31.22 -25.63 -22.25
CA LYS A 222 -30.16 -26.44 -21.66
C LYS A 222 -29.09 -26.80 -22.69
N TRP A 223 -27.84 -26.58 -22.31
CA TRP A 223 -26.64 -26.94 -23.03
C TRP A 223 -25.81 -27.92 -22.21
N LEU A 224 -25.53 -29.07 -22.80
CA LEU A 224 -24.72 -30.12 -22.21
C LEU A 224 -23.31 -30.07 -22.82
N SER A 225 -22.29 -30.24 -21.99
CA SER A 225 -20.92 -30.44 -22.46
C SER A 225 -20.25 -31.59 -21.72
N TRP A 226 -19.34 -32.28 -22.39
CA TRP A 226 -18.58 -33.41 -21.85
C TRP A 226 -17.09 -33.22 -22.09
N PHE A 227 -16.28 -33.83 -21.24
CA PHE A 227 -14.84 -33.99 -21.46
C PHE A 227 -14.56 -34.96 -22.61
N ASN A 228 -13.31 -34.99 -23.08
CA ASN A 228 -12.88 -35.82 -24.21
C ASN A 228 -12.77 -37.31 -23.89
N ASP A 229 -13.12 -37.73 -22.67
CA ASP A 229 -13.27 -39.11 -22.23
C ASP A 229 -14.75 -39.51 -22.05
N GLY A 230 -15.69 -38.56 -22.22
CA GLY A 230 -17.13 -38.76 -22.13
C GLY A 230 -17.75 -38.41 -20.78
N VAL A 231 -16.96 -37.99 -19.79
CA VAL A 231 -17.49 -37.53 -18.49
C VAL A 231 -18.25 -36.21 -18.67
N LEU A 232 -19.43 -36.08 -18.05
CA LEU A 232 -20.23 -34.85 -18.12
C LEU A 232 -19.48 -33.69 -17.45
N GLN A 233 -19.31 -32.60 -18.18
CA GLN A 233 -18.60 -31.41 -17.74
C GLN A 233 -19.55 -30.31 -17.26
N SER A 234 -20.68 -30.12 -17.94
CA SER A 234 -21.64 -29.08 -17.57
C SER A 234 -23.05 -29.30 -18.11
N GLU A 235 -24.02 -28.78 -17.35
CA GLU A 235 -25.41 -28.56 -17.74
C GLU A 235 -25.74 -27.08 -17.53
N LEU A 236 -25.73 -26.28 -18.59
CA LEU A 236 -25.92 -24.83 -18.51
C LEU A 236 -27.25 -24.40 -19.14
N ASN A 237 -28.02 -23.58 -18.45
CA ASN A 237 -29.22 -22.94 -18.98
C ASN A 237 -28.94 -21.44 -19.16
N TYR A 238 -28.98 -20.93 -20.39
CA TYR A 238 -28.50 -19.57 -20.72
C TYR A 238 -29.43 -18.43 -20.29
N GLU A 239 -30.73 -18.67 -20.21
CA GLU A 239 -31.72 -17.65 -19.84
C GLU A 239 -32.32 -17.96 -18.47
N ASN A 240 -32.89 -19.16 -18.35
CA ASN A 240 -33.67 -19.56 -17.19
C ASN A 240 -33.38 -21.02 -16.84
N GLY A 241 -33.07 -21.27 -15.56
CA GLY A 241 -32.96 -22.63 -15.03
C GLY A 241 -31.64 -22.94 -14.34
N LYS A 242 -31.53 -24.20 -13.91
CA LYS A 242 -30.42 -24.69 -13.11
C LYS A 242 -29.16 -24.87 -13.95
N ASN A 243 -28.06 -24.30 -13.51
CA ASN A 243 -26.74 -24.43 -14.10
C ASN A 243 -25.87 -25.29 -13.16
N ILE A 244 -25.19 -26.29 -13.70
CA ILE A 244 -24.29 -27.18 -12.96
C ILE A 244 -23.00 -27.37 -13.77
N THR A 245 -21.84 -27.26 -13.13
CA THR A 245 -20.57 -27.70 -13.70
C THR A 245 -19.95 -28.78 -12.83
N TYR A 246 -19.11 -29.62 -13.44
CA TYR A 246 -18.49 -30.77 -12.82
C TYR A 246 -16.98 -30.77 -13.05
N TYR A 247 -16.25 -31.21 -12.03
CA TYR A 247 -14.86 -31.62 -12.17
C TYR A 247 -14.78 -32.94 -12.96
N HIS A 248 -13.57 -33.25 -13.43
CA HIS A 248 -13.32 -34.47 -14.20
C HIS A 248 -13.58 -35.75 -13.39
N ASN A 249 -13.52 -35.68 -12.06
CA ASN A 249 -13.88 -36.78 -11.16
C ASN A 249 -15.41 -36.89 -10.90
N SER A 250 -16.23 -36.18 -11.68
CA SER A 250 -17.70 -36.12 -11.56
C SER A 250 -18.25 -35.46 -10.29
N GLN A 251 -17.40 -34.90 -9.41
CA GLN A 251 -17.88 -34.04 -8.34
C GLN A 251 -18.38 -32.72 -8.93
N LYS A 252 -19.45 -32.16 -8.34
CA LYS A 252 -19.92 -30.83 -8.74
C LYS A 252 -18.82 -29.82 -8.46
N GLU A 253 -18.64 -28.86 -9.34
CA GLU A 253 -17.82 -27.66 -9.15
C GLU A 253 -18.69 -26.48 -8.73
N MET A 254 -19.90 -26.38 -9.30
CA MET A 254 -20.85 -25.32 -9.04
C MET A 254 -22.27 -25.80 -9.32
N GLU A 255 -23.25 -25.32 -8.55
CA GLU A 255 -24.64 -25.31 -8.96
C GLU A 255 -25.38 -24.03 -8.55
N GLY A 256 -26.31 -23.58 -9.39
CA GLY A 256 -27.13 -22.40 -9.13
C GLY A 256 -28.21 -22.20 -10.18
N THR A 257 -29.06 -21.20 -10.02
CA THR A 257 -30.15 -20.92 -10.99
C THR A 257 -29.95 -19.56 -11.64
N LEU A 258 -30.12 -19.51 -12.96
CA LEU A 258 -30.25 -18.24 -13.69
C LEU A 258 -31.74 -17.93 -13.88
N LYS A 259 -32.07 -16.65 -13.78
CA LYS A 259 -33.34 -16.06 -14.17
C LYS A 259 -33.05 -14.82 -15.00
N ASP A 260 -33.59 -14.74 -16.20
CA ASP A 260 -33.31 -13.67 -17.16
C ASP A 260 -31.80 -13.44 -17.38
N SER A 261 -31.04 -14.53 -17.46
CA SER A 261 -29.57 -14.57 -17.58
C SER A 261 -28.77 -14.03 -16.37
N LEU A 262 -29.43 -13.72 -15.25
CA LEU A 262 -28.80 -13.25 -14.01
C LEU A 262 -28.91 -14.33 -12.91
N LYS A 263 -27.92 -14.37 -12.00
CA LYS A 263 -27.94 -15.28 -10.84
C LYS A 263 -29.11 -14.98 -9.92
N GLU A 264 -29.86 -16.02 -9.61
CA GLU A 264 -31.03 -15.98 -8.75
C GLU A 264 -31.00 -17.15 -7.74
N GLY A 265 -31.42 -16.88 -6.51
CA GLY A 265 -31.50 -17.89 -5.45
C GLY A 265 -30.14 -18.35 -4.93
N LEU A 266 -30.09 -19.57 -4.39
CA LEU A 266 -28.88 -20.14 -3.80
C LEU A 266 -27.91 -20.59 -4.89
N TRP A 267 -26.65 -20.18 -4.75
CA TRP A 267 -25.53 -20.68 -5.51
C TRP A 267 -24.55 -21.38 -4.58
N ILE A 268 -24.08 -22.56 -4.99
CA ILE A 268 -23.13 -23.38 -4.23
C ILE A 268 -21.94 -23.68 -5.13
N PHE A 269 -20.75 -23.57 -4.56
CA PHE A 269 -19.47 -23.89 -5.19
C PHE A 269 -18.78 -24.93 -4.33
N TYR A 270 -18.04 -25.82 -4.97
CA TYR A 270 -17.40 -26.96 -4.33
C TYR A 270 -15.91 -26.99 -4.65
N TYR A 271 -15.14 -27.69 -3.82
CA TYR A 271 -13.79 -28.13 -4.13
C TYR A 271 -13.86 -29.42 -4.96
N GLU A 272 -12.74 -29.79 -5.59
CA GLU A 272 -12.64 -31.05 -6.34
C GLU A 272 -12.84 -32.29 -5.44
N SER A 273 -12.56 -32.16 -4.15
CA SER A 273 -12.88 -33.15 -3.12
C SER A 273 -14.38 -33.34 -2.86
N GLY A 274 -15.25 -32.49 -3.41
CA GLY A 274 -16.71 -32.49 -3.20
C GLY A 274 -17.14 -31.71 -1.96
N GLN A 275 -16.20 -31.21 -1.14
CA GLN A 275 -16.52 -30.34 -0.01
C GLN A 275 -17.03 -28.98 -0.49
N LYS A 276 -17.97 -28.37 0.25
CA LYS A 276 -18.44 -27.01 -0.06
C LYS A 276 -17.27 -26.03 0.06
N LYS A 277 -17.15 -25.17 -0.95
CA LYS A 277 -16.19 -24.06 -0.99
C LYS A 277 -16.86 -22.75 -0.64
N MET A 278 -18.05 -22.52 -1.17
CA MET A 278 -18.83 -21.31 -0.93
C MET A 278 -20.31 -21.58 -1.17
N GLU A 279 -21.18 -20.92 -0.43
CA GLU A 279 -22.58 -20.79 -0.79
C GLU A 279 -23.10 -19.39 -0.47
N GLY A 280 -24.13 -18.97 -1.19
CA GLY A 280 -24.79 -17.70 -0.90
C GLY A 280 -25.95 -17.41 -1.84
N GLY A 281 -26.87 -16.57 -1.36
CA GLY A 281 -28.02 -16.12 -2.13
C GLY A 281 -27.67 -15.01 -3.12
N PHE A 282 -28.32 -15.02 -4.28
CA PHE A 282 -28.26 -14.00 -5.30
C PHE A 282 -29.67 -13.55 -5.69
N LYS A 283 -29.81 -12.26 -6.01
CA LYS A 283 -31.01 -11.68 -6.62
C LYS A 283 -30.55 -10.76 -7.75
N ALA A 284 -30.84 -11.15 -8.99
CA ALA A 284 -30.37 -10.43 -10.18
C ALA A 284 -28.85 -10.10 -10.12
N ASP A 285 -28.01 -11.12 -9.93
CA ASP A 285 -26.54 -11.05 -9.73
C ASP A 285 -26.04 -10.37 -8.44
N LEU A 286 -26.91 -9.69 -7.70
CA LEU A 286 -26.54 -9.06 -6.44
C LEU A 286 -26.60 -10.07 -5.29
N ARG A 287 -25.52 -10.15 -4.51
CA ARG A 287 -25.47 -11.00 -3.31
C ARG A 287 -26.51 -10.56 -2.29
N THR A 288 -27.19 -11.53 -1.70
CA THR A 288 -28.20 -11.34 -0.65
C THR A 288 -28.11 -12.44 0.40
N GLY A 289 -28.45 -12.10 1.65
CA GLY A 289 -28.40 -13.03 2.77
C GLY A 289 -26.97 -13.37 3.17
N ILE A 290 -26.82 -14.46 3.93
CA ILE A 290 -25.52 -14.90 4.43
C ILE A 290 -24.79 -15.65 3.32
N HIS A 291 -23.55 -15.22 3.05
CA HIS A 291 -22.60 -15.93 2.22
C HIS A 291 -21.59 -16.61 3.11
N THR A 292 -21.48 -17.93 2.98
CA THR A 292 -20.57 -18.74 3.78
C THR A 292 -19.48 -19.28 2.86
N LYS A 293 -18.23 -19.20 3.33
CA LYS A 293 -17.07 -19.77 2.67
C LYS A 293 -16.40 -20.75 3.61
N TRP A 294 -15.84 -21.83 3.07
CA TRP A 294 -15.16 -22.87 3.83
C TRP A 294 -13.76 -23.13 3.30
N TYR A 295 -12.88 -23.50 4.21
CA TYR A 295 -11.63 -24.19 3.88
C TYR A 295 -11.92 -25.61 3.41
N GLU A 296 -10.97 -26.22 2.71
CA GLU A 296 -11.14 -27.59 2.20
C GLU A 296 -11.28 -28.64 3.32
N ASN A 297 -10.76 -28.34 4.52
CA ASN A 297 -10.96 -29.15 5.72
C ASN A 297 -12.36 -29.03 6.36
N SER A 298 -13.32 -28.38 5.67
CA SER A 298 -14.70 -28.14 6.11
C SER A 298 -14.90 -27.15 7.25
N ASN A 299 -13.83 -26.58 7.81
CA ASN A 299 -13.98 -25.44 8.72
C ASN A 299 -14.44 -24.22 7.93
N LYS A 300 -15.30 -23.41 8.55
CA LYS A 300 -15.72 -22.13 7.96
C LYS A 300 -14.49 -21.23 7.84
N GLU A 301 -14.41 -20.49 6.75
CA GLU A 301 -13.45 -19.41 6.52
C GLU A 301 -14.10 -18.06 6.83
N SER A 302 -15.36 -17.89 6.40
CA SER A 302 -16.12 -16.67 6.65
C SER A 302 -17.62 -16.86 6.54
N GLU A 303 -18.38 -16.05 7.28
CA GLU A 303 -19.83 -15.87 7.16
C GLU A 303 -20.11 -14.38 7.06
N ILE A 304 -20.59 -13.89 5.91
CA ILE A 304 -20.78 -12.46 5.66
C ILE A 304 -22.19 -12.21 5.15
N THR A 305 -22.92 -11.32 5.82
CA THR A 305 -24.27 -10.93 5.42
C THR A 305 -24.23 -9.86 4.34
N PHE A 306 -24.98 -10.08 3.26
CA PHE A 306 -25.13 -9.15 2.15
C PHE A 306 -26.58 -8.69 2.01
N ASP A 307 -26.74 -7.42 1.66
CA ASP A 307 -27.98 -6.80 1.23
C ASP A 307 -27.72 -6.04 -0.07
N THR A 308 -28.46 -6.38 -1.12
CA THR A 308 -28.32 -5.80 -2.48
C THR A 308 -26.87 -5.66 -2.97
N GLY A 309 -26.05 -6.69 -2.73
CA GLY A 309 -24.66 -6.77 -3.19
C GLY A 309 -23.62 -6.17 -2.23
N LYS A 310 -24.04 -5.37 -1.25
CA LYS A 310 -23.19 -4.74 -0.24
C LYS A 310 -23.18 -5.56 1.04
N LYS A 311 -22.06 -5.54 1.79
CA LYS A 311 -22.02 -6.12 3.13
C LYS A 311 -22.91 -5.31 4.06
N ASN A 312 -23.88 -5.96 4.68
CA ASN A 312 -24.84 -5.31 5.57
C ASN A 312 -25.29 -6.33 6.62
N GLY A 313 -24.98 -6.08 7.89
CA GLY A 313 -25.14 -7.03 8.99
C GLY A 313 -23.84 -7.73 9.38
N SER A 314 -23.98 -8.91 10.00
CA SER A 314 -22.88 -9.64 10.62
C SER A 314 -21.85 -10.16 9.61
N ALA A 315 -20.58 -10.05 9.97
CA ALA A 315 -19.45 -10.60 9.26
C ALA A 315 -18.46 -11.26 10.23
N LYS A 316 -18.22 -12.55 10.01
CA LYS A 316 -17.34 -13.39 10.81
C LYS A 316 -16.29 -14.03 9.92
N TRP A 317 -15.07 -14.12 10.44
CA TRP A 317 -13.97 -14.83 9.84
C TRP A 317 -13.34 -15.75 10.87
N TYR A 318 -12.85 -16.87 10.37
CA TYR A 318 -12.29 -17.94 11.17
C TYR A 318 -10.93 -18.34 10.58
N LEU A 319 -10.05 -18.82 11.44
CA LEU A 319 -8.81 -19.46 11.03
C LEU A 319 -9.09 -20.85 10.49
N GLU A 320 -8.15 -21.42 9.72
CA GLU A 320 -8.28 -22.76 9.15
C GLU A 320 -8.47 -23.87 10.19
N ASN A 321 -8.02 -23.65 11.43
CA ASN A 321 -8.26 -24.55 12.57
C ASN A 321 -9.63 -24.34 13.26
N GLY A 322 -10.51 -23.51 12.70
CA GLY A 322 -11.86 -23.23 13.18
C GLY A 322 -11.96 -22.18 14.30
N LYS A 323 -10.84 -21.66 14.80
CA LYS A 323 -10.85 -20.61 15.82
C LYS A 323 -11.36 -19.28 15.24
N PRO A 324 -12.07 -18.45 16.02
CA PRO A 324 -12.49 -17.13 15.57
C PRO A 324 -11.27 -16.27 15.24
N TYR A 325 -11.38 -15.45 14.20
CA TYR A 325 -10.34 -14.52 13.79
C TYR A 325 -10.82 -13.07 13.85
N ILE A 326 -12.01 -12.80 13.29
CA ILE A 326 -12.62 -11.48 13.26
C ILE A 326 -14.14 -11.64 13.36
N ASP A 327 -14.80 -10.78 14.12
CA ASP A 327 -16.27 -10.72 14.26
C ASP A 327 -16.68 -9.25 14.34
N GLY A 328 -17.64 -8.85 13.51
CA GLY A 328 -18.16 -7.50 13.51
C GLY A 328 -19.38 -7.35 12.61
N ASN A 329 -19.79 -6.10 12.39
CA ASN A 329 -20.91 -5.78 11.52
C ASN A 329 -20.53 -4.73 10.48
N PHE A 330 -21.20 -4.79 9.34
CA PHE A 330 -21.17 -3.75 8.32
C PHE A 330 -22.52 -3.06 8.18
N ALA A 331 -22.51 -1.77 7.85
CA ALA A 331 -23.63 -1.04 7.30
C ALA A 331 -23.21 -0.55 5.90
N ASN A 332 -23.76 -1.13 4.84
CA ASN A 332 -23.45 -0.75 3.44
C ASN A 332 -21.94 -0.71 3.12
N ASP A 333 -21.24 -1.83 3.36
CA ASP A 333 -19.78 -2.00 3.21
C ASP A 333 -18.90 -1.21 4.20
N ILE A 334 -19.50 -0.42 5.09
CA ILE A 334 -18.78 0.37 6.11
C ILE A 334 -18.84 -0.34 7.45
N GLN A 335 -17.72 -0.44 8.18
CA GLN A 335 -17.70 -1.09 9.50
C GLN A 335 -18.56 -0.31 10.49
N GLU A 336 -19.40 -1.03 11.24
CA GLU A 336 -20.35 -0.43 12.18
C GLU A 336 -20.48 -1.31 13.44
N GLY A 337 -20.73 -0.67 14.58
CA GLY A 337 -20.93 -1.35 15.85
C GLY A 337 -19.68 -2.06 16.37
N LYS A 338 -19.87 -3.09 17.19
CA LYS A 338 -18.78 -3.80 17.88
C LYS A 338 -17.98 -4.67 16.91
N TRP A 339 -16.66 -4.58 17.00
CA TRP A 339 -15.69 -5.40 16.30
C TRP A 339 -14.75 -6.05 17.29
N THR A 340 -14.51 -7.35 17.11
CA THR A 340 -13.60 -8.17 17.92
C THR A 340 -12.59 -8.84 17.01
N TYR A 341 -11.33 -8.80 17.42
CA TYR A 341 -10.20 -9.37 16.70
C TYR A 341 -9.48 -10.35 17.61
N TRP A 342 -9.18 -11.53 17.09
CA TRP A 342 -8.41 -12.56 17.76
C TRP A 342 -7.04 -12.73 17.11
N ARG A 343 -6.06 -13.14 17.91
CA ARG A 343 -4.73 -13.54 17.45
C ARG A 343 -4.80 -14.92 16.81
N THR A 344 -3.73 -15.32 16.12
CA THR A 344 -3.63 -16.63 15.43
C THR A 344 -3.66 -17.82 16.39
N ASP A 345 -3.32 -17.62 17.66
CA ASP A 345 -3.45 -18.61 18.73
C ASP A 345 -4.89 -18.74 19.27
N GLY A 346 -5.81 -17.85 18.88
CA GLY A 346 -7.20 -17.79 19.34
C GLY A 346 -7.41 -16.95 20.59
N VAL A 347 -6.36 -16.34 21.16
CA VAL A 347 -6.50 -15.38 22.25
C VAL A 347 -7.03 -14.05 21.70
N LYS A 348 -7.95 -13.41 22.42
CA LYS A 348 -8.51 -12.13 22.03
C LYS A 348 -7.39 -11.09 21.93
N GLY A 349 -7.30 -10.38 20.80
CA GLY A 349 -6.30 -9.35 20.55
C GLY A 349 -6.80 -7.98 20.95
N ASN A 350 -7.95 -7.57 20.42
CA ASN A 350 -8.56 -6.28 20.71
C ASN A 350 -10.03 -6.23 20.31
N GLU A 351 -10.79 -5.32 20.93
CA GLU A 351 -12.18 -5.06 20.57
C GLU A 351 -12.55 -3.60 20.81
N GLY A 352 -13.58 -3.14 20.11
CA GLY A 352 -14.17 -1.81 20.30
C GLY A 352 -15.25 -1.57 19.26
N ASN A 353 -15.81 -0.37 19.23
CA ASN A 353 -16.85 -0.03 18.26
C ASN A 353 -16.28 0.76 17.07
N TYR A 354 -16.87 0.56 15.91
CA TYR A 354 -16.80 1.48 14.79
C TYR A 354 -18.11 2.25 14.64
N SER A 355 -18.02 3.50 14.22
CA SER A 355 -19.14 4.25 13.66
C SER A 355 -18.68 4.86 12.34
N ASN A 356 -19.43 4.63 11.26
CA ASN A 356 -19.08 5.07 9.91
C ASN A 356 -17.64 4.71 9.50
N GLY A 357 -17.17 3.51 9.88
CA GLY A 357 -15.84 3.03 9.53
C GLY A 357 -14.70 3.64 10.33
N LYS A 358 -15.00 4.46 11.36
CA LYS A 358 -14.01 5.04 12.27
C LYS A 358 -14.15 4.47 13.67
N MET A 359 -13.04 4.24 14.35
CA MET A 359 -13.03 3.78 15.74
C MET A 359 -13.78 4.78 16.62
N ASN A 360 -14.71 4.30 17.44
CA ASN A 360 -15.55 5.14 18.29
C ASN A 360 -15.80 4.46 19.63
N GLY A 361 -15.82 5.24 20.71
CA GLY A 361 -15.92 4.75 22.08
C GLY A 361 -14.67 4.01 22.55
N MET A 362 -14.83 3.22 23.62
CA MET A 362 -13.72 2.53 24.28
C MET A 362 -13.24 1.33 23.45
N TRP A 363 -11.93 1.27 23.24
CA TRP A 363 -11.22 0.15 22.65
C TRP A 363 -10.29 -0.50 23.66
N THR A 364 -10.43 -1.81 23.84
CA THR A 364 -9.62 -2.61 24.76
C THR A 364 -8.70 -3.52 23.95
N TYR A 365 -7.45 -3.61 24.39
CA TYR A 365 -6.40 -4.43 23.79
C TYR A 365 -5.83 -5.36 24.84
N TRP A 366 -5.50 -6.59 24.46
CA TRP A 366 -4.95 -7.60 25.36
C TRP A 366 -3.57 -8.08 24.93
N TYR A 367 -2.76 -8.43 25.93
CA TYR A 367 -1.54 -9.19 25.78
C TYR A 367 -1.83 -10.63 25.36
N GLY A 368 -0.79 -11.36 24.94
CA GLY A 368 -0.91 -12.77 24.54
C GLY A 368 -1.33 -13.69 25.70
N ASN A 369 -1.08 -13.27 26.94
CA ASN A 369 -1.53 -13.96 28.16
C ASN A 369 -3.00 -13.65 28.54
N GLY A 370 -3.71 -12.83 27.76
CA GLY A 370 -5.10 -12.45 27.98
C GLY A 370 -5.32 -11.30 28.98
N LYS A 371 -4.27 -10.76 29.62
CA LYS A 371 -4.39 -9.55 30.44
C LYS A 371 -4.53 -8.31 29.57
N THR A 372 -5.24 -7.30 30.07
CA THR A 372 -5.39 -6.02 29.37
C THR A 372 -4.04 -5.34 29.21
N TRP A 373 -3.74 -4.89 27.99
CA TRP A 373 -2.58 -4.07 27.68
C TRP A 373 -2.93 -2.59 27.76
N LYS A 374 -4.03 -2.19 27.12
CA LYS A 374 -4.47 -0.80 27.12
C LYS A 374 -5.95 -0.65 26.79
N GLU A 375 -6.51 0.44 27.27
CA GLU A 375 -7.86 0.90 27.01
C GLU A 375 -7.77 2.34 26.50
N ILE A 376 -8.37 2.61 25.34
CA ILE A 376 -8.28 3.91 24.69
C ILE A 376 -9.67 4.29 24.20
N ASN A 377 -10.17 5.44 24.64
CA ASN A 377 -11.41 5.99 24.09
C ASN A 377 -11.12 6.76 22.79
N PHE A 378 -11.97 6.52 21.79
CA PHE A 378 -11.90 7.19 20.48
C PHE A 378 -13.18 7.96 20.21
N ASN A 379 -13.06 9.09 19.50
CA ASN A 379 -14.16 9.80 18.87
C ASN A 379 -13.79 10.05 17.41
N ASP A 380 -14.57 9.54 16.46
CA ASP A 380 -14.30 9.66 15.02
C ASP A 380 -12.86 9.29 14.60
N GLY A 381 -12.32 8.21 15.20
CA GLY A 381 -10.99 7.69 14.90
C GLY A 381 -9.84 8.44 15.57
N LEU A 382 -10.10 9.53 16.29
CA LEU A 382 -9.11 10.25 17.09
C LEU A 382 -9.20 9.83 18.55
N LYS A 383 -8.06 9.70 19.23
CA LYS A 383 -8.05 9.43 20.68
C LYS A 383 -8.70 10.62 21.39
N ASN A 384 -9.76 10.37 22.15
CA ASN A 384 -10.50 11.40 22.85
C ASN A 384 -11.17 10.80 24.09
N GLY A 385 -10.98 11.39 25.25
CA GLY A 385 -11.33 10.86 26.56
C GLY A 385 -10.24 9.97 27.16
N LYS A 386 -10.65 9.08 28.07
CA LYS A 386 -9.76 8.30 28.92
C LYS A 386 -8.87 7.33 28.14
N VAL A 387 -7.61 7.28 28.56
CA VAL A 387 -6.58 6.33 28.13
C VAL A 387 -5.96 5.69 29.37
N ILE A 388 -5.83 4.37 29.34
CA ILE A 388 -5.16 3.58 30.39
C ILE A 388 -4.23 2.57 29.72
N PHE A 389 -2.99 2.51 30.18
CA PHE A 389 -2.03 1.46 29.82
C PHE A 389 -1.70 0.64 31.06
N TYR A 390 -1.41 -0.63 30.85
CA TYR A 390 -1.09 -1.61 31.88
C TYR A 390 0.20 -2.33 31.51
N TYR A 391 0.98 -2.67 32.53
CA TYR A 391 2.06 -3.65 32.43
C TYR A 391 1.51 -5.07 32.26
N GLU A 392 2.33 -6.01 31.77
CA GLU A 392 1.92 -7.42 31.62
C GLU A 392 1.56 -8.10 32.95
N ASN A 393 2.03 -7.58 34.08
CA ASN A 393 1.63 -8.07 35.40
C ASN A 393 0.19 -7.66 35.78
N GLY A 394 -0.40 -6.69 35.09
CA GLY A 394 -1.76 -6.16 35.32
C GLY A 394 -1.80 -4.84 36.10
N ASN A 395 -0.66 -4.36 36.59
CA ASN A 395 -0.57 -3.03 37.20
C ASN A 395 -0.69 -1.94 36.13
N LYS A 396 -1.29 -0.80 36.48
CA LYS A 396 -1.33 0.36 35.57
C LYS A 396 0.10 0.83 35.29
N GLU A 397 0.35 1.22 34.06
CA GLU A 397 1.57 1.91 33.63
C GLU A 397 1.33 3.42 33.66
N HIS A 398 0.26 3.88 33.02
CA HIS A 398 -0.18 5.26 33.07
C HIS A 398 -1.66 5.40 32.70
N GLU A 399 -2.27 6.47 33.16
CA GLU A 399 -3.61 6.88 32.74
C GLU A 399 -3.76 8.39 32.72
N GLY A 400 -4.67 8.85 31.87
CA GLY A 400 -5.07 10.24 31.76
C GLY A 400 -6.13 10.40 30.68
N ASP A 401 -6.43 11.64 30.33
CA ASP A 401 -7.38 11.97 29.28
C ASP A 401 -6.66 12.54 28.05
N MET A 402 -7.25 12.31 26.89
CA MET A 402 -6.80 12.84 25.60
C MET A 402 -7.90 13.72 25.01
N GLU A 403 -7.54 14.80 24.33
CA GLU A 403 -8.44 15.60 23.53
C GLU A 403 -7.86 15.75 22.13
N ASN A 404 -8.61 15.31 21.11
CA ASN A 404 -8.18 15.34 19.69
C ASN A 404 -6.78 14.76 19.43
N GLY A 405 -6.41 13.72 20.18
CA GLY A 405 -5.11 13.05 20.06
C GLY A 405 -3.98 13.63 20.90
N LEU A 406 -4.21 14.67 21.71
CA LEU A 406 -3.22 15.28 22.60
C LEU A 406 -3.57 15.03 24.07
N GLU A 407 -2.56 14.86 24.92
CA GLU A 407 -2.74 14.70 26.36
C GLU A 407 -3.37 15.96 26.99
N THR A 408 -4.36 15.76 27.85
CA THR A 408 -5.03 16.83 28.58
C THR A 408 -5.39 16.39 30.00
N GLY A 409 -5.53 17.36 30.90
CA GLY A 409 -5.91 17.13 32.28
C GLY A 409 -4.84 16.40 33.09
N TYR A 410 -5.29 15.70 34.14
CA TYR A 410 -4.40 15.10 35.13
C TYR A 410 -3.97 13.69 34.72
N TRP A 411 -2.65 13.46 34.73
CA TRP A 411 -2.04 12.19 34.37
C TRP A 411 -1.38 11.54 35.57
N ASN A 412 -1.54 10.23 35.67
CA ASN A 412 -0.86 9.40 36.66
C ASN A 412 -0.04 8.35 35.93
N MET A 413 1.15 8.06 36.45
CA MET A 413 2.06 7.05 35.93
C MET A 413 2.62 6.27 37.11
N TRP A 414 2.84 4.98 36.90
CA TRP A 414 3.30 4.05 37.93
C TRP A 414 4.51 3.27 37.43
N TYR A 415 5.27 2.74 38.38
CA TYR A 415 6.27 1.71 38.12
C TYR A 415 5.59 0.35 38.02
N GLU A 416 6.30 -0.63 37.48
CA GLU A 416 5.78 -2.00 37.33
C GLU A 416 5.42 -2.65 38.68
N ASN A 417 6.09 -2.24 39.77
CA ASN A 417 5.76 -2.68 41.13
C ASN A 417 4.43 -2.10 41.70
N GLY A 418 3.76 -1.22 40.95
CA GLY A 418 2.49 -0.59 41.32
C GLY A 418 2.64 0.73 42.10
N ASN A 419 3.86 1.13 42.48
CA ASN A 419 4.09 2.42 43.13
C ASN A 419 3.99 3.56 42.11
N LYS A 420 3.47 4.71 42.55
CA LYS A 420 3.38 5.90 41.71
C LYS A 420 4.79 6.30 41.26
N LYS A 421 4.92 6.65 39.98
CA LYS A 421 6.16 7.09 39.33
C LYS A 421 6.16 8.59 39.12
N MET A 422 5.09 9.12 38.54
CA MET A 422 4.88 10.55 38.43
C MET A 422 3.41 10.91 38.21
N GLU A 423 3.06 12.15 38.51
CA GLU A 423 1.75 12.73 38.25
C GLU A 423 1.85 14.23 37.98
N GLY A 424 0.90 14.76 37.21
CA GLY A 424 0.81 16.18 36.89
C GLY A 424 -0.20 16.45 35.80
N ASN A 425 -0.32 17.70 35.36
CA ASN A 425 -1.27 18.07 34.31
C ASN A 425 -0.58 18.23 32.95
N PHE A 426 -1.30 17.83 31.90
CA PHE A 426 -1.04 18.21 30.53
C PHE A 426 -2.10 19.19 30.04
N VAL A 427 -1.69 20.11 29.17
CA VAL A 427 -2.59 20.98 28.40
C VAL A 427 -2.16 20.85 26.94
N ASN A 428 -2.96 20.28 26.06
CA ASN A 428 -2.61 20.11 24.63
C ASN A 428 -1.24 19.41 24.40
N GLY A 429 -0.92 18.39 25.20
CA GLY A 429 0.32 17.62 25.08
C GLY A 429 1.55 18.24 25.74
N ILE A 430 1.44 19.42 26.35
CA ILE A 430 2.55 20.07 27.09
C ILE A 430 2.35 19.97 28.60
N MET A 431 3.43 19.73 29.33
CA MET A 431 3.41 19.67 30.80
C MET A 431 3.11 21.06 31.37
N ASP A 432 2.10 21.16 32.22
CA ASP A 432 1.69 22.42 32.82
C ASP A 432 1.36 22.25 34.32
N GLY A 433 1.71 23.25 35.12
CA GLY A 433 1.51 23.26 36.56
C GLY A 433 2.46 22.33 37.33
N LEU A 434 2.02 21.91 38.51
CA LEU A 434 2.83 21.11 39.44
C LEU A 434 2.91 19.65 39.00
N TRP A 435 4.14 19.19 38.80
CA TRP A 435 4.49 17.80 38.53
C TRP A 435 5.24 17.19 39.69
N LYS A 436 4.80 16.00 40.11
CA LYS A 436 5.42 15.25 41.21
C LYS A 436 5.97 13.95 40.68
N GLY A 437 7.22 13.66 41.02
CA GLY A 437 7.89 12.40 40.72
C GLY A 437 8.24 11.66 41.99
N TYR A 438 8.28 10.34 41.89
CA TYR A 438 8.53 9.45 43.03
C TYR A 438 9.63 8.45 42.69
N HIS A 439 10.37 8.02 43.70
CA HIS A 439 11.28 6.88 43.63
C HIS A 439 10.47 5.57 43.66
N GLU A 440 11.09 4.46 43.23
CA GLU A 440 10.42 3.15 43.22
C GLU A 440 9.97 2.67 44.61
N ASN A 441 10.55 3.20 45.68
CA ASN A 441 10.17 2.93 47.08
C ASN A 441 9.03 3.85 47.59
N ALA A 442 8.31 4.51 46.67
CA ALA A 442 7.20 5.42 46.92
C ALA A 442 7.54 6.75 47.62
N GLN A 443 8.81 7.01 47.96
CA GLN A 443 9.24 8.32 48.46
C GLN A 443 9.23 9.36 47.33
N LYS A 444 8.96 10.62 47.67
CA LYS A 444 9.06 11.72 46.68
C LYS A 444 10.49 11.76 46.12
N LYS A 445 10.59 12.07 44.83
CA LYS A 445 11.84 12.25 44.09
C LYS A 445 11.99 13.70 43.64
N TYR A 446 10.91 14.29 43.14
CA TYR A 446 10.88 15.70 42.76
C TYR A 446 9.47 16.29 42.80
N GLU A 447 9.41 17.62 42.88
CA GLU A 447 8.24 18.47 42.68
C GLU A 447 8.69 19.67 41.85
N ILE A 448 8.19 19.78 40.62
CA ILE A 448 8.61 20.77 39.63
C ILE A 448 7.38 21.49 39.14
N THR A 449 7.41 22.82 39.12
CA THR A 449 6.34 23.61 38.50
C THR A 449 6.74 23.90 37.05
N TYR A 450 5.88 23.49 36.11
CA TYR A 450 6.04 23.76 34.69
C TYR A 450 5.05 24.82 34.22
N LYS A 451 5.48 25.61 33.24
CA LYS A 451 4.64 26.48 32.43
C LYS A 451 5.09 26.30 30.99
N ASP A 452 4.19 25.85 30.12
CA ASP A 452 4.52 25.53 28.73
C ASP A 452 5.71 24.56 28.58
N SER A 453 5.78 23.54 29.45
CA SER A 453 6.90 22.57 29.56
C SER A 453 8.25 23.16 29.99
N ILE A 454 8.29 24.41 30.45
CA ILE A 454 9.48 25.10 30.95
C ILE A 454 9.37 25.20 32.47
N GLN A 455 10.45 24.95 33.21
CA GLN A 455 10.47 25.09 34.66
C GLN A 455 10.26 26.57 35.04
N ASP A 456 9.20 26.84 35.79
CA ASP A 456 8.81 28.18 36.21
C ASP A 456 8.21 28.09 37.63
N GLY A 457 8.98 28.51 38.62
CA GLY A 457 8.64 28.47 40.04
C GLY A 457 9.60 27.62 40.87
N LYS A 458 9.11 27.17 42.04
CA LYS A 458 9.89 26.36 42.98
C LYS A 458 10.06 24.93 42.45
N VAL A 459 11.28 24.43 42.57
CA VAL A 459 11.69 23.07 42.22
C VAL A 459 12.30 22.43 43.45
N THR A 460 11.82 21.26 43.83
CA THR A 460 12.33 20.52 44.99
C THR A 460 12.71 19.11 44.59
N TYR A 461 13.84 18.62 45.08
CA TYR A 461 14.31 17.25 44.87
C TYR A 461 14.55 16.56 46.21
N TRP A 462 14.38 15.23 46.23
CA TRP A 462 14.58 14.39 47.40
C TRP A 462 15.44 13.17 47.08
N PHE A 463 16.24 12.75 48.05
CA PHE A 463 16.94 11.47 48.03
C PHE A 463 15.97 10.29 48.19
N PRO A 464 16.38 9.06 47.80
CA PRO A 464 15.57 7.86 48.02
C PRO A 464 15.19 7.59 49.48
N ASN A 465 15.97 8.11 50.45
CA ASN A 465 15.66 7.97 51.88
C ASN A 465 14.63 9.00 52.40
N GLY A 466 14.10 9.87 51.54
CA GLY A 466 13.10 10.88 51.88
C GLY A 466 13.66 12.22 52.37
N ASN A 467 14.98 12.34 52.56
CA ASN A 467 15.61 13.62 52.89
C ASN A 467 15.67 14.54 51.65
N LEU A 468 15.60 15.85 51.88
CA LEU A 468 15.76 16.85 50.81
C LEU A 468 17.13 16.69 50.14
N LEU A 469 17.17 16.83 48.82
CA LEU A 469 18.39 16.90 48.01
C LEU A 469 18.67 18.35 47.64
N SER A 470 17.68 19.04 47.07
CA SER A 470 17.78 20.45 46.74
C SER A 470 16.42 21.16 46.70
N GLU A 471 16.47 22.47 46.92
CA GLU A 471 15.37 23.42 46.75
C GLU A 471 15.92 24.57 45.91
N GLU A 472 15.27 24.80 44.78
CA GLU A 472 15.72 25.68 43.72
C GLU A 472 14.52 26.49 43.23
N THR A 473 14.78 27.63 42.59
CA THR A 473 13.73 28.43 41.97
C THR A 473 14.18 28.79 40.57
N PHE A 474 13.29 28.59 39.61
CA PHE A 474 13.52 28.87 38.20
C PHE A 474 12.50 29.88 37.68
N ILE A 475 12.91 30.71 36.74
CA ILE A 475 12.00 31.48 35.89
C ILE A 475 12.41 31.20 34.45
N ASN A 476 11.53 30.60 33.67
CA ASN A 476 11.80 30.22 32.28
C ASN A 476 13.07 29.33 32.12
N ASN A 477 13.22 28.27 32.93
CA ASN A 477 14.41 27.40 33.00
C ASN A 477 15.72 28.07 33.47
N ILE A 478 15.66 29.32 33.95
CA ILE A 478 16.83 30.05 34.45
C ILE A 478 16.78 30.12 35.98
N HIS A 479 17.84 29.72 36.68
CA HIS A 479 17.95 29.81 38.14
C HIS A 479 17.79 31.24 38.62
N GLN A 480 16.89 31.43 39.58
CA GLN A 480 16.52 32.73 40.12
C GLN A 480 16.18 32.60 41.61
N GLY A 481 16.79 33.42 42.47
CA GLY A 481 16.50 33.45 43.89
C GLY A 481 17.25 32.39 44.70
N ALA A 482 16.63 31.91 45.77
CA ALA A 482 17.27 31.03 46.75
C ALA A 482 17.63 29.67 46.15
N TYR A 483 18.83 29.20 46.48
CA TYR A 483 19.34 27.89 46.13
C TYR A 483 19.86 27.20 47.38
N LYS A 484 19.40 25.97 47.63
CA LYS A 484 19.84 25.20 48.79
C LYS A 484 19.93 23.71 48.46
N THR A 485 20.99 23.06 48.94
CA THR A 485 21.19 21.62 48.81
C THR A 485 21.52 20.99 50.15
N TRP A 486 21.29 19.69 50.26
CA TRP A 486 21.54 18.90 51.45
C TRP A 486 22.29 17.61 51.09
N TYR A 487 22.97 17.04 52.08
CA TYR A 487 23.48 15.68 52.03
C TYR A 487 22.36 14.67 52.30
N SER A 488 22.59 13.41 51.95
CA SER A 488 21.62 12.32 52.19
C SER A 488 21.31 12.13 53.68
N ASN A 489 22.19 12.56 54.59
CA ASN A 489 21.96 12.55 56.03
C ASN A 489 21.08 13.73 56.54
N GLY A 490 20.61 14.61 55.64
CA GLY A 490 19.74 15.75 55.97
C GLY A 490 20.47 17.03 56.41
N LYS A 491 21.82 17.02 56.52
CA LYS A 491 22.59 18.24 56.82
C LYS A 491 22.73 19.10 55.57
N THR A 492 22.70 20.42 55.74
CA THR A 492 22.88 21.37 54.62
C THR A 492 24.25 21.16 53.98
N ASN A 493 24.30 21.15 52.65
CA ASN A 493 25.52 21.05 51.87
C ASN A 493 25.89 22.44 51.33
N THR A 494 24.99 23.08 50.61
CA THR A 494 25.22 24.40 50.00
C THR A 494 24.00 25.30 50.18
N THR A 495 24.21 26.59 50.38
CA THR A 495 23.16 27.61 50.28
C THR A 495 23.69 28.85 49.59
N GLY A 496 22.84 29.54 48.82
CA GLY A 496 23.18 30.76 48.12
C GLY A 496 21.99 31.34 47.37
N ASN A 497 22.24 32.34 46.52
CA ASN A 497 21.23 32.90 45.63
C ASN A 497 21.75 33.00 44.20
N TYR A 498 20.86 32.77 43.24
CA TYR A 498 21.07 33.01 41.83
C TYR A 498 20.29 34.23 41.35
N LYS A 499 20.79 34.87 40.30
CA LYS A 499 20.02 35.80 39.46
C LYS A 499 20.44 35.57 38.02
N ASN A 500 19.51 35.15 37.18
CA ASN A 500 19.78 34.79 35.79
C ASN A 500 20.93 33.78 35.63
N ASP A 501 20.89 32.66 36.37
CA ASP A 501 21.96 31.63 36.44
C ASP A 501 23.30 32.11 37.05
N GLU A 502 23.42 33.39 37.40
CA GLU A 502 24.63 33.93 38.00
C GLU A 502 24.54 33.91 39.53
N LYS A 503 25.56 33.36 40.19
CA LYS A 503 25.68 33.44 41.66
C LYS A 503 25.70 34.90 42.12
N ILE A 504 24.89 35.22 43.12
CA ILE A 504 24.84 36.52 43.78
C ILE A 504 24.85 36.40 45.29
N GLY A 505 25.41 37.40 45.97
CA GLY A 505 25.48 37.45 47.42
C GLY A 505 26.39 36.38 48.00
N GLU A 506 26.09 35.97 49.23
CA GLU A 506 26.88 34.98 49.96
C GLU A 506 26.48 33.54 49.60
N TRP A 507 27.50 32.71 49.44
CA TRP A 507 27.42 31.29 49.17
C TRP A 507 28.15 30.52 50.26
N LEU A 508 27.44 29.65 50.96
CA LEU A 508 27.97 28.88 52.09
C LEU A 508 28.03 27.41 51.70
N TYR A 509 29.16 26.78 51.99
CA TYR A 509 29.43 25.36 51.73
C TYR A 509 29.79 24.67 53.03
N TYR A 510 29.16 23.53 53.32
CA TYR A 510 29.31 22.79 54.55
C TYR A 510 29.83 21.38 54.29
N SER A 511 30.45 20.76 55.29
CA SER A 511 30.81 19.34 55.28
C SER A 511 29.60 18.45 55.54
N GLU A 512 29.74 17.15 55.26
CA GLU A 512 28.72 16.16 55.59
C GLU A 512 28.45 16.06 57.12
N GLN A 513 29.41 16.51 57.95
CA GLN A 513 29.25 16.62 59.40
C GLN A 513 28.56 17.94 59.81
N GLY A 514 28.35 18.88 58.89
CA GLY A 514 27.65 20.15 59.10
C GLY A 514 28.57 21.33 59.46
N GLN A 515 29.89 21.19 59.30
CA GLN A 515 30.85 22.27 59.57
C GLN A 515 30.97 23.18 58.35
N LEU A 516 31.03 24.50 58.55
CA LEU A 516 31.23 25.45 57.45
C LEU A 516 32.65 25.25 56.88
N LEU A 517 32.73 24.95 55.58
CA LEU A 517 33.98 24.76 54.85
C LEU A 517 34.35 26.00 54.04
N ARG A 518 33.38 26.68 53.45
CA ARG A 518 33.61 27.89 52.64
C ARG A 518 32.47 28.89 52.77
N GLN A 519 32.82 30.17 52.79
CA GLN A 519 31.91 31.30 52.63
C GLN A 519 32.46 32.16 51.49
N GLU A 520 31.74 32.22 50.38
CA GLU A 520 32.15 32.90 49.14
C GLU A 520 31.14 34.00 48.82
N SER A 521 31.61 35.20 48.48
CA SER A 521 30.74 36.32 48.10
C SER A 521 30.83 36.59 46.60
N TYR A 522 29.68 36.78 45.95
CA TYR A 522 29.55 36.93 44.50
C TYR A 522 28.70 38.13 44.10
N LYS A 523 29.06 38.73 42.96
CA LYS A 523 28.27 39.76 42.27
C LYS A 523 28.28 39.50 40.78
N ASN A 524 27.09 39.33 40.18
CA ASN A 524 26.91 39.00 38.77
C ASN A 524 27.80 37.81 38.33
N GLY A 525 27.78 36.73 39.12
CA GLY A 525 28.50 35.49 38.83
C GLY A 525 30.00 35.53 39.09
N ARG A 526 30.57 36.68 39.47
CA ARG A 526 32.00 36.86 39.74
C ARG A 526 32.27 36.98 41.23
N ALA A 527 33.41 36.45 41.68
CA ALA A 527 33.88 36.63 43.06
C ALA A 527 33.98 38.13 43.39
N ASP A 528 33.28 38.59 44.42
CA ASP A 528 33.24 40.00 44.81
C ASP A 528 32.99 40.09 46.31
N GLY A 529 33.96 40.62 47.07
CA GLY A 529 33.97 40.61 48.53
C GLY A 529 34.95 39.59 49.12
N LYS A 530 34.80 39.31 50.41
CA LYS A 530 35.69 38.41 51.15
C LYS A 530 35.25 36.95 50.99
N TRP A 531 36.20 36.08 50.65
CA TRP A 531 36.05 34.63 50.67
C TRP A 531 36.79 34.05 51.86
N LEU A 532 36.14 33.14 52.58
CA LEU A 532 36.68 32.43 53.73
C LEU A 532 36.69 30.93 53.41
N THR A 533 37.82 30.26 53.63
CA THR A 533 37.93 28.79 53.62
C THR A 533 38.32 28.32 55.01
N TYR A 534 37.76 27.21 55.46
CA TYR A 534 37.97 26.65 56.80
C TYR A 534 38.52 25.23 56.70
N TYR A 535 39.39 24.86 57.64
CA TYR A 535 39.81 23.48 57.80
C TYR A 535 38.63 22.59 58.27
N PRO A 536 38.63 21.27 57.97
CA PRO A 536 37.59 20.34 58.42
C PRO A 536 37.36 20.27 59.94
N GLN A 537 38.25 20.82 60.77
CA GLN A 537 38.17 20.84 62.24
C GLN A 537 38.06 22.27 62.81
N GLY A 538 37.74 23.28 62.00
CA GLY A 538 37.20 24.57 62.48
C GLY A 538 37.99 25.87 62.26
N PRO A 539 39.34 25.95 62.33
CA PRO A 539 40.01 27.23 62.11
C PRO A 539 39.94 27.66 60.65
N ILE A 540 39.96 28.98 60.41
CA ILE A 540 40.06 29.56 59.07
C ILE A 540 41.38 29.07 58.44
N GLU A 541 41.30 28.53 57.23
CA GLU A 541 42.44 28.18 56.39
C GLU A 541 42.89 29.39 55.56
N SER A 542 41.94 30.14 54.99
CA SER A 542 42.26 31.34 54.21
C SER A 542 41.17 32.40 54.24
N GLU A 543 41.59 33.66 54.17
CA GLU A 543 40.77 34.84 53.88
C GLU A 543 41.27 35.51 52.61
N ILE A 544 40.44 35.65 51.58
CA ILE A 544 40.85 36.24 50.30
C ILE A 544 39.83 37.31 49.88
N ASN A 545 40.26 38.56 49.68
CA ASN A 545 39.38 39.60 49.15
C ASN A 545 39.40 39.60 47.61
N TYR A 546 38.20 39.68 47.01
CA TYR A 546 37.99 39.73 45.58
C TYR A 546 37.21 40.98 45.17
N LYS A 547 37.44 41.43 43.94
CA LYS A 547 36.64 42.45 43.26
C LYS A 547 36.50 42.09 41.79
N ASN A 548 35.27 41.99 41.29
CA ASN A 548 34.98 41.62 39.89
C ASN A 548 35.70 40.34 39.39
N GLY A 549 35.89 39.35 40.26
CA GLY A 549 36.50 38.05 39.93
C GLY A 549 38.02 37.99 40.12
N LEU A 550 38.67 39.07 40.58
CA LEU A 550 40.12 39.14 40.75
C LEU A 550 40.46 39.37 42.24
N LYS A 551 41.52 38.74 42.76
CA LYS A 551 42.08 39.00 44.09
C LYS A 551 42.43 40.49 44.17
N ASP A 552 41.77 41.22 45.08
CA ASP A 552 41.90 42.66 45.25
C ASP A 552 41.68 43.02 46.71
N GLY A 553 42.74 43.51 47.36
CA GLY A 553 42.80 43.71 48.80
C GLY A 553 43.64 42.65 49.53
N LYS A 554 43.31 42.42 50.80
CA LYS A 554 44.10 41.58 51.70
C LYS A 554 43.85 40.09 51.46
N THR A 555 44.89 39.28 51.48
CA THR A 555 44.85 37.82 51.42
C THR A 555 45.65 37.26 52.59
N ILE A 556 45.09 36.31 53.33
CA ILE A 556 45.70 35.69 54.50
C ILE A 556 45.51 34.18 54.41
N TYR A 557 46.56 33.40 54.68
CA TYR A 557 46.49 31.96 54.89
C TYR A 557 47.01 31.64 56.29
N TYR A 558 46.38 30.64 56.89
CA TYR A 558 46.67 30.17 58.22
C TYR A 558 47.05 28.70 58.18
N GLU A 559 47.84 28.26 59.15
CA GLU A 559 48.04 26.85 59.46
C GLU A 559 46.86 26.31 60.29
N SER A 560 46.71 24.99 60.40
CA SER A 560 45.63 24.34 61.15
C SER A 560 45.57 24.68 62.65
N ASN A 561 46.63 25.28 63.21
CA ASN A 561 46.68 25.81 64.58
C ASN A 561 46.28 27.29 64.69
N GLY A 562 45.90 27.95 63.58
CA GLY A 562 45.51 29.36 63.52
C GLY A 562 46.67 30.36 63.32
N LYS A 563 47.91 29.90 63.18
CA LYS A 563 49.07 30.76 62.91
C LYS A 563 49.03 31.26 61.46
N ILE A 564 49.19 32.56 61.24
CA ILE A 564 49.34 33.12 59.89
C ILE A 564 50.64 32.60 59.27
N ILE A 565 50.53 31.97 58.10
CA ILE A 565 51.66 31.45 57.31
C ILE A 565 51.93 32.29 56.05
N PHE A 566 50.94 33.09 55.64
CA PHE A 566 51.09 34.05 54.55
C PHE A 566 50.08 35.18 54.70
N GLU A 567 50.53 36.41 54.51
CA GLU A 567 49.69 37.61 54.47
C GLU A 567 50.21 38.54 53.39
N ALA A 568 49.34 38.97 52.49
CA ALA A 568 49.70 39.82 51.37
C ALA A 568 48.55 40.74 50.93
N VAL A 569 48.88 41.76 50.15
CA VAL A 569 47.93 42.65 49.47
C VAL A 569 48.05 42.43 47.97
N PHE A 570 46.92 42.16 47.33
CA PHE A 570 46.78 42.03 45.88
C PHE A 570 45.99 43.20 45.31
N GLN A 571 46.24 43.53 44.05
CA GLN A 571 45.41 44.45 43.28
C GLN A 571 45.26 43.88 41.87
N PHE A 572 44.02 43.64 41.43
CA PHE A 572 43.73 42.98 40.16
C PHE A 572 44.56 41.69 39.91
N ASN A 573 44.54 40.75 40.85
CA ASN A 573 45.35 39.51 40.87
C ASN A 573 46.87 39.68 40.97
N LYS A 574 47.41 40.90 40.92
CA LYS A 574 48.85 41.13 41.05
C LYS A 574 49.22 41.30 42.51
N LEU A 575 50.23 40.56 42.96
CA LEU A 575 50.82 40.72 44.29
C LEU A 575 51.47 42.11 44.39
N VAL A 576 50.95 42.97 45.27
CA VAL A 576 51.47 44.33 45.48
C VAL A 576 52.47 44.35 46.62
N LYS A 577 52.16 43.65 47.71
CA LYS A 577 52.99 43.63 48.92
C LYS A 577 52.81 42.34 49.69
N VAL A 578 53.92 41.68 50.04
CA VAL A 578 53.93 40.64 51.07
C VAL A 578 54.09 41.31 52.43
N ILE A 579 53.20 41.00 53.36
CA ILE A 579 53.24 41.47 54.75
C ILE A 579 54.01 40.47 55.61
N SER A 580 53.72 39.17 55.47
CA SER A 580 54.45 38.11 56.17
C SER A 580 54.35 36.75 55.45
N GLY A 581 55.32 35.86 55.67
CA GLY A 581 55.26 34.47 55.23
C GLY A 581 55.62 34.19 53.76
N THR A 582 55.30 32.99 53.28
CA THR A 582 55.55 32.55 51.89
C THR A 582 54.26 32.07 51.27
N ASN A 583 53.97 32.49 50.03
CA ASN A 583 52.73 32.16 49.33
C ASN A 583 52.56 30.63 49.19
N PRO A 584 51.53 30.03 49.82
CA PRO A 584 51.33 28.58 49.74
C PRO A 584 50.90 28.12 48.34
N GLU A 585 50.29 28.99 47.52
CA GLU A 585 49.92 28.66 46.13
C GLU A 585 51.12 28.55 45.19
N GLU A 586 52.28 29.14 45.53
CA GLU A 586 53.51 29.07 44.72
C GLU A 586 54.32 27.78 44.95
N LYS A 587 53.99 26.99 45.98
CA LYS A 587 54.67 25.71 46.29
C LYS A 587 54.12 24.50 45.53
N SER A 588 53.18 24.68 44.58
CA SER A 588 52.60 23.56 43.83
C SER A 588 52.87 23.66 42.33
N PRO A 589 53.91 22.97 41.80
CA PRO A 589 53.90 22.47 40.44
C PRO A 589 53.34 21.04 40.42
N ALA A 590 52.22 20.81 39.71
CA ALA A 590 51.66 19.51 39.27
C ALA A 590 51.29 18.50 40.40
N ASN A 591 50.12 17.88 40.52
CA ASN A 591 49.06 17.49 39.60
C ASN A 591 47.73 17.49 40.38
N LYS A 592 46.70 18.11 39.81
CA LYS A 592 45.30 17.73 40.05
C LYS A 592 44.87 16.94 38.81
N GLU A 593 44.51 15.68 38.99
CA GLU A 593 43.42 15.02 38.25
C GLU A 593 42.55 14.27 39.27
#